data_AF-A0A967HN69-F1
#
_entry.id   AF-A0A967HN69-F1
#
_cell.length_a   1.000
_cell.length_b   1.000
_cell.length_c   1.000
_cell.angle_alpha   90.00
_cell.angle_beta   90.00
_cell.angle_gamma   90.00
#
_symmetry.space_group_name_H-M   'P 1'
#
loop_
_entity.id
_entity.type
_entity.pdbx_description
1 polymer ?
#
loop_
_entity_poly.entity_id
_entity_poly.type
_entity_poly.pdbx_seq_one_letter_code
_entity_poly.pdbx_strand_id
1 'polypeptide(L)'
;MTTVQRVAQVFGWVFVVVAIWGAVITGTSMEADPDLAPRLWGLFPVNFLHNLVHLLLGIWGIRAAGSVDDARTFTVVAGTLYIVLAVLGLFLPDGLGFLPIGGSDIWLHAAAGVALFGTGAAASSAVTATRVAPGRTRTVLPPDRLPQQERPTTGPAGPGLAEPAGEGGTGTDATLEEEPPEKGAGGKGGGGKGAVGGRAPVTSRRPEPSDP
;
A
#
# COMPACT_ATOMS: atom_id res chain seq x y z
N MET A 1 -2.11 17.45 -3.53
CA MET A 1 -2.68 16.19 -2.98
C MET A 1 -4.19 16.35 -2.86
N THR A 2 -4.94 15.33 -3.25
CA THR A 2 -6.38 15.23 -3.01
C THR A 2 -6.69 14.94 -1.54
N THR A 3 -7.94 15.09 -1.11
CA THR A 3 -8.38 14.76 0.26
C THR A 3 -8.06 13.32 0.62
N VAL A 4 -8.34 12.35 -0.27
CA VAL A 4 -8.08 10.92 -0.01
C VAL A 4 -6.58 10.62 0.14
N GLN A 5 -5.72 11.25 -0.67
CA GLN A 5 -4.27 11.13 -0.52
C GLN A 5 -3.77 11.71 0.80
N ARG A 6 -4.29 12.88 1.20
CA ARG A 6 -3.91 13.50 2.47
C ARG A 6 -4.35 12.63 3.66
N VAL A 7 -5.57 12.07 3.61
CA VAL A 7 -6.05 11.16 4.66
C VAL A 7 -5.18 9.91 4.73
N ALA A 8 -4.87 9.27 3.60
CA ALA A 8 -3.97 8.12 3.56
C ALA A 8 -2.59 8.44 4.15
N GLN A 9 -2.02 9.60 3.81
CA GLN A 9 -0.73 10.04 4.34
C GLN A 9 -0.76 10.28 5.85
N VAL A 10 -1.79 10.98 6.35
CA VAL A 10 -1.93 11.30 7.78
C VAL A 10 -2.10 10.02 8.60
N PHE A 11 -3.02 9.14 8.22
CA PHE A 11 -3.20 7.86 8.92
C PHE A 11 -1.96 6.98 8.82
N GLY A 12 -1.28 6.98 7.66
CA GLY A 12 -0.01 6.28 7.48
C GLY A 12 1.03 6.70 8.52
N TRP A 13 1.27 8.02 8.67
CA TRP A 13 2.19 8.54 9.68
C TRP A 13 1.73 8.26 11.11
N VAL A 14 0.43 8.41 11.40
CA VAL A 14 -0.13 8.12 12.73
C VAL A 14 0.16 6.66 13.11
N PHE A 15 -0.11 5.70 12.22
CA PHE A 15 0.17 4.29 12.50
C PHE A 15 1.66 3.99 12.68
N VAL A 16 2.55 4.63 11.91
CA VAL A 16 4.00 4.49 12.13
C VAL A 16 4.40 5.00 13.51
N VAL A 17 3.94 6.18 13.91
CA VAL A 17 4.27 6.77 15.21
C VAL A 17 3.73 5.91 16.36
N VAL A 18 2.47 5.48 16.27
CA VAL A 18 1.85 4.58 17.26
C VAL A 18 2.61 3.26 17.34
N ALA A 19 2.98 2.66 16.21
CA ALA A 19 3.71 1.40 16.18
C ALA A 19 5.09 1.51 16.82
N ILE A 20 5.85 2.56 16.52
CA ILE A 20 7.18 2.77 17.09
C ILE A 20 7.07 3.02 18.60
N TRP A 21 6.16 3.89 19.03
CA TRP A 21 5.99 4.20 20.44
C TRP A 21 5.46 2.99 21.22
N GLY A 22 4.49 2.29 20.66
CA GLY A 22 3.97 1.04 21.19
C GLY A 22 5.07 0.00 21.34
N ALA A 23 5.92 -0.19 20.33
CA ALA A 23 7.03 -1.14 20.39
C ALA A 23 8.04 -0.80 21.50
N VAL A 24 8.30 0.49 21.76
CA VAL A 24 9.14 0.93 22.89
C VAL A 24 8.52 0.54 24.23
N ILE A 25 7.20 0.65 24.37
CA ILE A 25 6.48 0.31 25.61
C ILE A 25 6.36 -1.21 25.78
N THR A 26 5.98 -1.94 24.72
CA THR A 26 5.65 -3.37 24.79
C THR A 26 6.88 -4.26 24.74
N GLY A 27 7.99 -3.78 24.18
CA GLY A 27 9.10 -4.62 23.76
C GLY A 27 8.60 -5.76 22.86
N THR A 28 9.01 -6.99 23.18
CA THR A 28 8.62 -8.21 22.46
C THR A 28 7.43 -8.94 23.11
N SER A 29 6.68 -8.29 24.00
CA SER A 29 5.51 -8.93 24.65
C SER A 29 4.48 -9.37 23.60
N MET A 30 3.96 -10.59 23.76
CA MET A 30 2.89 -11.16 22.96
C MET A 30 1.58 -11.31 23.75
N GLU A 31 1.49 -10.68 24.93
CA GLU A 31 0.27 -10.72 25.74
C GLU A 31 -0.92 -10.22 24.94
N ALA A 32 -1.97 -11.03 24.89
CA ALA A 32 -3.14 -10.78 24.05
C ALA A 32 -4.38 -10.47 24.90
N ASP A 33 -4.39 -10.83 26.18
CA ASP A 33 -5.45 -10.42 27.09
C ASP A 33 -5.38 -8.89 27.31
N PRO A 34 -6.41 -8.11 26.91
CA PRO A 34 -6.42 -6.65 27.06
C PRO A 34 -6.30 -6.13 28.50
N ASP A 35 -6.61 -6.97 29.50
CA ASP A 35 -6.47 -6.61 30.91
C ASP A 35 -5.01 -6.75 31.40
N LEU A 36 -4.23 -7.60 30.75
CA LEU A 36 -2.83 -7.89 31.11
C LEU A 36 -1.82 -7.26 30.16
N ALA A 37 -2.24 -6.96 28.92
CA ALA A 37 -1.37 -6.41 27.89
C ALA A 37 -0.79 -5.04 28.29
N PRO A 38 0.48 -4.74 27.93
CA PRO A 38 1.04 -3.41 28.12
C PRO A 38 0.21 -2.36 27.41
N ARG A 39 0.12 -1.15 27.99
CA ARG A 39 -0.80 -0.11 27.50
C ARG A 39 -0.07 1.12 26.98
N LEU A 40 -0.37 1.49 25.74
CA LEU A 40 0.02 2.76 25.17
C LEU A 40 -0.76 3.88 25.87
N TRP A 41 -0.02 4.83 26.45
CA TRP A 41 -0.55 5.93 27.29
C TRP A 41 -1.44 5.46 28.46
N GLY A 42 -1.29 4.21 28.91
CA GLY A 42 -2.12 3.62 29.98
C GLY A 42 -3.56 3.27 29.55
N LEU A 43 -3.93 3.52 28.28
CA LEU A 43 -5.30 3.35 27.80
C LEU A 43 -5.43 2.19 26.81
N PHE A 44 -4.57 2.14 25.79
CA PHE A 44 -4.73 1.28 24.62
C PHE A 44 -3.87 0.02 24.77
N PRO A 45 -4.47 -1.16 25.01
CA PRO A 45 -3.71 -2.39 25.17
C PRO A 45 -3.06 -2.77 23.84
N VAL A 46 -1.75 -2.98 23.85
CA VAL A 46 -0.97 -3.29 22.65
C VAL A 46 0.08 -4.35 22.94
N ASN A 47 0.47 -5.08 21.91
CA ASN A 47 1.55 -6.06 21.98
C ASN A 47 2.45 -5.96 20.75
N PHE A 48 3.50 -6.77 20.70
CA PHE A 48 4.48 -6.76 19.62
C PHE A 48 3.83 -6.97 18.24
N LEU A 49 2.93 -7.95 18.12
CA LEU A 49 2.27 -8.23 16.85
C LEU A 49 1.33 -7.10 16.42
N HIS A 50 0.61 -6.50 17.37
CA HIS A 50 -0.26 -5.35 17.12
C HIS A 50 0.55 -4.16 16.56
N ASN A 51 1.69 -3.85 17.18
CA ASN A 51 2.60 -2.81 16.71
C ASN A 51 3.17 -3.10 15.32
N LEU A 52 3.51 -4.36 15.04
CA LEU A 52 3.99 -4.76 13.71
C LEU A 52 2.90 -4.56 12.64
N VAL A 53 1.66 -4.95 12.91
CA VAL A 53 0.53 -4.74 11.99
C VAL A 53 0.32 -3.25 11.74
N HIS A 54 0.35 -2.40 12.78
CA HIS A 54 0.27 -0.95 12.61
C HIS A 54 1.43 -0.40 11.78
N LEU A 55 2.65 -0.88 11.98
CA LEU A 55 3.80 -0.43 11.19
C LEU A 55 3.62 -0.74 9.70
N LEU A 56 3.17 -1.96 9.38
CA LEU A 56 2.92 -2.39 8.01
C LEU A 56 1.81 -1.55 7.35
N LEU A 57 0.71 -1.33 8.06
CA LEU A 57 -0.37 -0.45 7.61
C LEU A 57 0.10 1.00 7.44
N GLY A 58 0.95 1.49 8.33
CA GLY A 58 1.52 2.82 8.28
C GLY A 58 2.38 3.05 7.04
N ILE A 59 3.31 2.12 6.78
CA ILE A 59 4.15 2.14 5.58
C ILE A 59 3.29 2.06 4.31
N TRP A 60 2.28 1.17 4.31
CA TRP A 60 1.36 1.06 3.17
C TRP A 60 0.60 2.37 2.93
N GLY A 61 0.06 3.02 3.96
CA GLY A 61 -0.66 4.28 3.85
C GLY A 61 0.19 5.43 3.31
N ILE A 62 1.45 5.56 3.80
CA ILE A 62 2.40 6.56 3.30
C ILE A 62 2.72 6.32 1.82
N ARG A 63 2.97 5.05 1.44
CA ARG A 63 3.25 4.69 0.03
C ARG A 63 2.03 4.94 -0.86
N ALA A 64 0.84 4.56 -0.39
CA ALA A 64 -0.42 4.71 -1.11
C ALA A 64 -0.78 6.18 -1.37
N ALA A 65 -0.33 7.10 -0.53
CA ALA A 65 -0.55 8.54 -0.75
C ALA A 65 0.10 9.09 -2.05
N GLY A 66 1.00 8.34 -2.69
CA GLY A 66 1.65 8.70 -3.95
C GLY A 66 0.69 8.83 -5.13
N SER A 67 -0.46 8.14 -5.13
CA SER A 67 -1.46 8.19 -6.20
C SER A 67 -2.88 8.26 -5.63
N VAL A 68 -3.85 8.74 -6.42
CA VAL A 68 -5.25 8.81 -5.98
C VAL A 68 -5.87 7.42 -5.85
N ASP A 69 -5.57 6.54 -6.80
CA ASP A 69 -6.15 5.18 -6.85
C ASP A 69 -5.61 4.29 -5.71
N ASP A 70 -4.31 4.38 -5.40
CA ASP A 70 -3.73 3.63 -4.28
C ASP A 70 -4.25 4.17 -2.94
N ALA A 71 -4.30 5.50 -2.76
CA ALA A 71 -4.84 6.12 -1.56
C ALA A 71 -6.31 5.73 -1.32
N ARG A 72 -7.12 5.67 -2.38
CA ARG A 72 -8.50 5.19 -2.32
C ARG A 72 -8.56 3.71 -1.92
N THR A 73 -7.72 2.88 -2.52
CA THR A 73 -7.65 1.45 -2.19
C THR A 73 -7.28 1.23 -0.73
N PHE A 74 -6.24 1.91 -0.25
CA PHE A 74 -5.82 1.87 1.16
C PHE A 74 -6.95 2.31 2.09
N THR A 75 -7.56 3.48 1.85
CA THR A 75 -8.59 4.03 2.74
C THR A 75 -9.84 3.13 2.83
N VAL A 76 -10.29 2.54 1.72
CA VAL A 76 -11.41 1.59 1.74
C VAL A 76 -11.04 0.29 2.45
N VAL A 77 -9.89 -0.32 2.11
CA VAL A 77 -9.48 -1.61 2.68
C VAL A 77 -9.16 -1.49 4.16
N ALA A 78 -8.28 -0.55 4.54
CA ALA A 78 -7.93 -0.31 5.94
C ALA A 78 -9.16 0.13 6.75
N GLY A 79 -10.01 0.99 6.20
CA GLY A 79 -11.25 1.39 6.86
C GLY A 79 -12.18 0.20 7.14
N THR A 80 -12.34 -0.69 6.16
CA THR A 80 -13.12 -1.93 6.33
C THR A 80 -12.50 -2.83 7.40
N LEU A 81 -11.19 -3.04 7.35
CA LEU A 81 -10.48 -3.85 8.35
C LEU A 81 -10.69 -3.31 9.77
N TYR A 82 -10.58 -1.99 9.96
CA TYR A 82 -10.75 -1.36 11.27
C TYR A 82 -12.18 -1.46 11.80
N ILE A 83 -13.19 -1.35 10.93
CA ILE A 83 -14.58 -1.60 11.30
C ILE A 83 -14.76 -3.06 11.74
N VAL A 84 -14.21 -4.01 10.98
CA VAL A 84 -14.27 -5.44 11.33
C VAL A 84 -13.56 -5.70 12.66
N LEU A 85 -12.38 -5.13 12.90
CA LEU A 85 -11.65 -5.26 14.16
C LEU A 85 -12.44 -4.69 15.35
N ALA A 86 -13.09 -3.53 15.19
CA ALA A 86 -13.94 -2.97 16.24
C ALA A 86 -15.10 -3.91 16.59
N VAL A 87 -15.75 -4.49 15.58
CA VAL A 87 -16.83 -5.47 15.79
C VAL A 87 -16.29 -6.73 16.45
N LEU A 88 -15.15 -7.26 15.99
CA LEU A 88 -14.52 -8.44 16.57
C LEU A 88 -14.12 -8.21 18.02
N GLY A 89 -13.56 -7.05 18.37
CA GLY A 89 -13.14 -6.73 19.74
C GLY A 89 -14.28 -6.73 20.77
N LEU A 90 -15.54 -6.55 20.34
CA LEU A 90 -16.71 -6.71 21.22
C LEU A 90 -16.95 -8.16 21.66
N PHE A 91 -16.54 -9.13 20.86
CA PHE A 91 -16.81 -10.56 21.08
C PHE A 91 -15.55 -11.39 21.35
N LEU A 92 -14.41 -10.95 20.81
CA LEU A 92 -13.10 -11.61 20.82
C LEU A 92 -12.04 -10.57 21.19
N PRO A 93 -12.06 -10.08 22.44
CA PRO A 93 -11.21 -8.96 22.87
C PRO A 93 -9.71 -9.29 22.82
N ASP A 94 -9.34 -10.56 22.88
CA ASP A 94 -7.97 -11.07 22.76
C ASP A 94 -7.54 -11.37 21.32
N GLY A 95 -8.41 -11.10 20.33
CA GLY A 95 -8.10 -11.29 18.92
C GLY A 95 -7.68 -12.72 18.59
N LEU A 96 -8.39 -13.71 19.13
CA LEU A 96 -8.06 -15.15 19.02
C LEU A 96 -6.74 -15.52 19.70
N GLY A 97 -6.34 -14.77 20.73
CA GLY A 97 -5.10 -14.95 21.48
C GLY A 97 -3.86 -14.31 20.81
N PHE A 98 -4.04 -13.44 19.82
CA PHE A 98 -2.93 -12.80 19.10
C PHE A 98 -2.82 -11.29 19.34
N LEU A 99 -3.95 -10.60 19.47
CA LEU A 99 -4.02 -9.15 19.39
C LEU A 99 -4.99 -8.64 20.46
N PRO A 100 -4.54 -7.83 21.42
CA PRO A 100 -5.44 -7.22 22.39
C PRO A 100 -6.26 -6.13 21.69
N ILE A 101 -7.41 -6.49 21.12
CA ILE A 101 -8.29 -5.59 20.35
C ILE A 101 -9.53 -5.14 21.15
N GLY A 102 -9.61 -5.53 22.42
CA GLY A 102 -10.67 -5.18 23.35
C GLY A 102 -10.45 -3.84 24.08
N GLY A 103 -11.39 -3.49 24.97
CA GLY A 103 -11.28 -2.30 25.80
C GLY A 103 -11.38 -0.99 25.02
N SER A 104 -10.43 -0.06 25.25
CA SER A 104 -10.40 1.26 24.60
C SER A 104 -10.11 1.17 23.08
N ASP A 105 -9.45 0.10 22.64
CA ASP A 105 -9.10 -0.12 21.25
C ASP A 105 -10.33 -0.28 20.35
N ILE A 106 -11.42 -0.84 20.86
CA ILE A 106 -12.68 -0.99 20.11
C ILE A 106 -13.14 0.36 19.54
N TRP A 107 -13.11 1.40 20.38
CA TRP A 107 -13.57 2.73 20.00
C TRP A 107 -12.60 3.43 19.06
N LEU A 108 -11.29 3.25 19.28
CA LEU A 108 -10.27 3.78 18.39
C LEU A 108 -10.37 3.16 17.00
N HIS A 109 -10.55 1.83 16.93
CA HIS A 109 -10.75 1.11 15.68
C HIS A 109 -12.02 1.56 14.97
N ALA A 110 -13.14 1.71 15.69
CA ALA A 110 -14.40 2.18 15.11
C ALA A 110 -14.25 3.59 14.50
N ALA A 111 -13.66 4.53 15.23
CA ALA A 111 -13.48 5.90 14.77
C ALA A 111 -12.55 5.98 13.55
N ALA A 112 -11.40 5.30 13.59
CA ALA A 112 -10.47 5.24 12.48
C ALA A 112 -11.10 4.54 11.26
N GLY A 113 -11.82 3.44 11.48
CA GLY A 113 -12.52 2.69 10.45
C GLY A 113 -13.56 3.53 9.70
N VAL A 114 -14.41 4.25 10.43
CA VAL A 114 -15.41 5.15 9.83
C VAL A 114 -14.73 6.29 9.05
N ALA A 115 -13.68 6.91 9.60
CA ALA A 115 -12.97 7.99 8.92
C ALA A 115 -12.31 7.53 7.61
N LEU A 116 -11.60 6.40 7.64
CA LEU A 116 -10.93 5.83 6.48
C LEU A 116 -11.94 5.33 5.43
N PHE A 117 -12.91 4.51 5.85
CA PHE A 117 -13.89 3.96 4.91
C PHE A 117 -14.76 5.06 4.30
N GLY A 118 -15.24 6.01 5.12
CA GLY A 118 -16.07 7.11 4.66
C GLY A 118 -15.37 7.99 3.63
N THR A 119 -14.08 8.30 3.84
CA THR A 119 -13.29 9.09 2.88
C THR A 119 -13.04 8.34 1.58
N GLY A 120 -12.69 7.05 1.65
CA GLY A 120 -12.50 6.20 0.47
C GLY A 120 -13.79 5.98 -0.33
N ALA A 121 -14.92 5.76 0.35
CA ALA A 121 -16.23 5.61 -0.26
C ALA A 121 -16.66 6.92 -0.96
N ALA A 122 -16.51 8.07 -0.31
CA ALA A 122 -16.84 9.36 -0.91
C ALA A 122 -15.99 9.66 -2.16
N ALA A 123 -14.70 9.33 -2.14
CA ALA A 123 -13.83 9.46 -3.30
C ALA A 123 -14.29 8.57 -4.49
N SER A 124 -14.86 7.40 -4.20
CA SER A 124 -15.42 6.47 -5.20
C SER A 124 -16.63 7.04 -5.94
N SER A 125 -17.53 7.68 -5.18
CA SER A 125 -18.76 8.25 -5.73
C SER A 125 -18.50 9.45 -6.64
N ALA A 126 -17.49 10.27 -6.34
CA ALA A 126 -17.11 11.43 -7.14
C ALA A 126 -16.61 11.06 -8.55
N VAL A 127 -15.85 9.95 -8.67
CA VAL A 127 -15.36 9.44 -9.96
C VAL A 127 -16.53 8.95 -10.83
N THR A 128 -17.49 8.24 -10.22
CA THR A 128 -18.67 7.71 -10.92
C THR A 128 -19.59 8.83 -11.41
N ALA A 129 -19.84 9.85 -10.59
CA ALA A 129 -20.66 11.01 -10.97
C ALA A 129 -20.06 11.79 -12.16
N THR A 130 -18.72 11.91 -12.22
CA THR A 130 -18.03 12.56 -13.34
C THR A 130 -18.15 11.77 -14.64
N ARG A 131 -18.18 10.44 -14.56
CA ARG A 131 -18.28 9.55 -15.73
C ARG A 131 -19.70 9.41 -16.29
N VAL A 132 -20.71 9.65 -15.45
CA VAL A 132 -22.14 9.49 -15.79
C VAL A 132 -22.80 10.83 -16.17
N ALA A 133 -22.06 11.95 -16.18
CA ALA A 133 -22.58 13.24 -16.67
C ALA A 133 -23.21 13.06 -18.08
N PRO A 134 -24.55 13.20 -18.22
CA PRO A 134 -25.24 12.87 -19.46
C PRO A 134 -24.92 13.89 -20.53
N GLY A 135 -24.87 13.39 -21.78
CA GLY A 135 -24.52 14.11 -22.98
C GLY A 135 -24.98 15.56 -22.97
N ARG A 136 -23.99 16.47 -23.00
CA ARG A 136 -24.19 17.81 -23.55
C ARG A 136 -24.78 17.61 -24.93
N THR A 137 -26.07 17.92 -25.05
CA THR A 137 -26.87 17.82 -26.26
C THR A 137 -26.03 18.33 -27.42
N ARG A 138 -25.58 17.41 -28.28
CA ARG A 138 -25.01 17.77 -29.57
C ARG A 138 -26.15 18.47 -30.28
N THR A 139 -26.11 19.80 -30.35
CA THR A 139 -26.97 20.55 -31.27
C THR A 139 -26.77 19.90 -32.63
N VAL A 140 -27.76 19.14 -33.05
CA VAL A 140 -27.83 18.59 -34.40
C VAL A 140 -27.94 19.82 -35.29
N LEU A 141 -26.84 20.17 -35.94
CA LEU A 141 -26.87 21.15 -37.01
C LEU A 141 -27.79 20.54 -38.11
N PRO A 142 -28.86 21.22 -38.52
CA PRO A 142 -29.79 20.69 -39.51
C PRO A 142 -29.09 20.43 -40.85
N PRO A 143 -29.38 19.31 -41.54
CA PRO A 143 -28.74 18.96 -42.80
C PRO A 143 -29.45 19.65 -43.96
N ASP A 144 -29.41 20.98 -44.04
CA ASP A 144 -29.93 21.69 -45.21
C ASP A 144 -28.93 22.74 -45.69
N ARG A 145 -28.02 22.29 -46.55
CA ARG A 145 -27.51 22.95 -47.75
C ARG A 145 -26.35 22.11 -48.31
N LEU A 146 -26.68 21.17 -49.21
CA LEU A 146 -25.70 20.73 -50.20
C LEU A 146 -25.73 21.74 -51.35
N PRO A 147 -24.65 22.49 -51.63
CA PRO A 147 -24.54 23.17 -52.91
C PRO A 147 -24.43 22.11 -54.01
N GLN A 148 -25.50 21.99 -54.78
CA GLN A 148 -25.49 21.39 -56.10
C GLN A 148 -24.59 22.22 -57.04
N GLN A 149 -24.15 21.58 -58.13
CA GLN A 149 -23.59 22.15 -59.37
C GLN A 149 -22.04 22.42 -59.41
N GLU A 150 -21.22 21.97 -60.37
CA GLU A 150 -21.38 21.18 -61.62
C GLU A 150 -20.03 20.51 -62.01
N ARG A 151 -20.10 19.44 -62.80
CA ARG A 151 -19.07 19.00 -63.76
C ARG A 151 -19.85 18.54 -65.02
N PRO A 152 -19.32 18.42 -66.26
CA PRO A 152 -17.95 18.65 -66.78
C PRO A 152 -17.85 19.27 -68.21
N THR A 153 -16.69 19.84 -68.63
CA THR A 153 -16.29 19.90 -70.07
C THR A 153 -14.76 19.83 -70.28
N THR A 154 -14.30 18.71 -70.86
CA THR A 154 -13.29 18.49 -71.92
C THR A 154 -12.05 19.40 -72.15
N GLY A 155 -10.84 18.84 -71.88
CA GLY A 155 -9.61 18.73 -72.73
C GLY A 155 -8.78 19.98 -73.14
N PRO A 156 -7.55 19.84 -73.73
CA PRO A 156 -6.60 18.71 -73.77
C PRO A 156 -5.10 19.05 -73.43
N ALA A 157 -4.33 17.99 -73.20
CA ALA A 157 -2.90 17.70 -73.48
C ALA A 157 -1.81 18.81 -73.57
N GLY A 158 -0.68 18.54 -72.90
CA GLY A 158 0.67 19.07 -73.19
C GLY A 158 1.76 18.31 -72.41
N PRO A 159 2.89 17.87 -73.03
CA PRO A 159 3.84 16.90 -72.45
C PRO A 159 5.17 17.52 -71.97
N GLY A 160 5.89 16.82 -71.08
CA GLY A 160 7.29 17.12 -70.72
C GLY A 160 7.70 16.38 -69.42
N LEU A 161 8.27 15.17 -69.51
CA LEU A 161 9.69 14.83 -69.65
C LEU A 161 10.45 14.75 -68.30
N ALA A 162 11.10 13.58 -68.12
CA ALA A 162 12.34 13.30 -67.40
C ALA A 162 12.31 12.86 -65.91
N GLU A 163 12.46 11.54 -65.70
CA GLU A 163 13.39 10.90 -64.74
C GLU A 163 14.87 11.13 -65.17
N PRO A 164 15.97 10.65 -64.50
CA PRO A 164 16.10 9.81 -63.29
C PRO A 164 17.24 10.20 -62.28
N ALA A 165 17.28 9.44 -61.17
CA ALA A 165 18.44 8.93 -60.43
C ALA A 165 19.48 9.85 -59.75
N GLY A 166 19.86 9.47 -58.52
CA GLY A 166 21.04 9.94 -57.81
C GLY A 166 21.36 9.04 -56.60
N GLU A 167 22.28 8.10 -56.80
CA GLU A 167 22.96 7.29 -55.79
C GLU A 167 23.94 8.11 -54.93
N GLY A 168 24.26 7.59 -53.74
CA GLY A 168 25.61 7.66 -53.19
C GLY A 168 25.73 8.15 -51.74
N GLY A 169 26.44 7.38 -50.90
CA GLY A 169 27.12 7.93 -49.72
C GLY A 169 27.20 7.06 -48.48
N THR A 170 28.16 6.14 -48.46
CA THR A 170 28.69 5.41 -47.28
C THR A 170 29.57 6.29 -46.38
N GLY A 171 29.64 6.00 -45.08
CA GLY A 171 30.68 6.51 -44.15
C GLY A 171 30.30 6.30 -42.67
N THR A 172 30.69 5.19 -42.04
CA THR A 172 31.86 5.01 -41.13
C THR A 172 31.69 5.54 -39.70
N ASP A 173 31.61 4.58 -38.78
CA ASP A 173 32.44 4.38 -37.59
C ASP A 173 32.56 5.49 -36.53
N ALA A 174 32.08 5.18 -35.32
CA ALA A 174 32.64 5.69 -34.06
C ALA A 174 32.23 4.77 -32.88
N THR A 175 33.14 3.86 -32.58
CA THR A 175 33.42 3.24 -31.28
C THR A 175 33.11 4.10 -30.06
N LEU A 176 32.44 3.53 -29.04
CA LEU A 176 32.65 3.84 -27.63
C LEU A 176 32.44 2.57 -26.77
N GLU A 177 33.59 1.98 -26.44
CA GLU A 177 34.04 1.50 -25.13
C GLU A 177 33.12 0.67 -24.21
N GLU A 178 33.71 -0.47 -23.81
CA GLU A 178 33.31 -1.43 -22.80
C GLU A 178 33.46 -0.88 -21.36
N GLU A 179 32.62 -1.35 -20.42
CA GLU A 179 33.03 -2.25 -19.32
C GLU A 179 31.86 -2.49 -18.32
N PRO A 180 31.81 -3.66 -17.65
CA PRO A 180 30.68 -4.14 -16.87
C PRO A 180 30.85 -3.90 -15.36
N PRO A 181 29.81 -4.16 -14.57
CA PRO A 181 30.05 -5.03 -13.41
C PRO A 181 28.87 -5.95 -13.09
N GLU A 182 29.14 -7.21 -12.75
CA GLU A 182 28.51 -7.82 -11.58
C GLU A 182 29.20 -9.13 -11.15
N LYS A 183 29.71 -9.13 -9.92
CA LYS A 183 30.20 -10.30 -9.19
C LYS A 183 29.37 -10.47 -7.91
N GLY A 184 28.97 -11.71 -7.66
CA GLY A 184 28.62 -12.24 -6.34
C GLY A 184 27.12 -12.46 -6.15
N ALA A 185 26.62 -13.60 -5.69
CA ALA A 185 27.26 -14.78 -5.13
C ALA A 185 26.30 -15.98 -5.27
N GLY A 186 26.79 -17.07 -5.85
CA GLY A 186 26.09 -18.36 -5.93
C GLY A 186 26.53 -19.25 -4.78
N GLY A 187 25.56 -19.77 -4.02
CA GLY A 187 25.77 -20.65 -2.88
C GLY A 187 26.17 -22.09 -3.25
N LYS A 188 26.90 -22.71 -2.31
CA LYS A 188 27.06 -24.15 -2.05
C LYS A 188 27.48 -24.22 -0.56
N GLY A 189 26.95 -25.06 0.32
CA GLY A 189 26.37 -26.38 0.14
C GLY A 189 27.37 -27.44 0.63
N GLY A 190 27.16 -27.97 1.84
CA GLY A 190 27.93 -29.06 2.46
C GLY A 190 28.54 -28.63 3.81
N GLY A 191 28.43 -29.34 4.94
CA GLY A 191 27.99 -30.69 5.24
C GLY A 191 28.89 -31.22 6.38
N GLY A 192 28.33 -31.91 7.37
CA GLY A 192 29.11 -32.85 8.21
C GLY A 192 29.21 -32.57 9.72
N LYS A 193 28.35 -33.26 10.48
CA LYS A 193 28.60 -34.07 11.70
C LYS A 193 29.68 -33.63 12.70
N GLY A 194 29.28 -33.54 13.97
CA GLY A 194 30.16 -33.68 15.14
C GLY A 194 29.34 -33.84 16.42
N ALA A 195 29.56 -34.92 17.14
CA ALA A 195 28.75 -35.39 18.26
C ALA A 195 29.37 -35.02 19.63
N VAL A 196 28.61 -35.35 20.69
CA VAL A 196 29.05 -35.67 22.06
C VAL A 196 29.23 -34.51 23.06
N GLY A 197 28.38 -34.54 24.10
CA GLY A 197 28.88 -34.67 25.47
C GLY A 197 28.71 -33.46 26.41
N GLY A 198 28.03 -33.70 27.53
CA GLY A 198 28.53 -33.20 28.82
C GLY A 198 27.58 -32.39 29.70
N ARG A 199 26.99 -33.09 30.66
CA ARG A 199 26.80 -32.73 32.09
C ARG A 199 25.85 -31.59 32.48
N ALA A 200 24.84 -32.00 33.24
CA ALA A 200 24.16 -31.22 34.27
C ALA A 200 25.09 -30.82 35.44
N PRO A 201 24.75 -29.78 36.21
CA PRO A 201 25.10 -29.70 37.61
C PRO A 201 23.89 -30.00 38.51
N VAL A 202 24.19 -30.84 39.48
CA VAL A 202 23.40 -31.27 40.63
C VAL A 202 23.43 -30.17 41.71
N THR A 203 22.25 -29.89 42.26
CA THR A 203 21.90 -29.49 43.66
C THR A 203 22.73 -28.45 44.42
N SER A 204 22.05 -27.51 45.07
CA SER A 204 22.03 -27.48 46.54
C SER A 204 20.76 -26.81 47.07
N ARG A 205 20.09 -27.50 48.00
CA ARG A 205 19.04 -26.96 48.87
C ARG A 205 19.70 -26.19 50.01
N ARG A 206 19.06 -25.13 50.49
CA ARG A 206 18.88 -24.92 51.93
C ARG A 206 17.61 -24.10 52.22
N PRO A 207 16.73 -24.57 53.12
CA PRO A 207 15.69 -23.75 53.72
C PRO A 207 16.26 -22.97 54.91
N GLU A 208 15.92 -21.68 55.01
CA GLU A 208 16.15 -20.88 56.22
C GLU A 208 15.01 -21.13 57.21
N PRO A 209 15.31 -21.34 58.51
CA PRO A 209 14.31 -21.54 59.55
C PRO A 209 13.64 -20.22 59.96
N SER A 210 12.33 -20.30 60.18
CA SER A 210 11.54 -19.35 60.96
C SER A 210 11.79 -19.63 62.44
N ASP A 211 11.92 -18.58 63.25
CA ASP A 211 11.97 -18.67 64.70
C ASP A 211 11.51 -17.33 65.33
N PRO A 212 11.12 -17.33 66.61
CA PRO A 212 9.72 -17.21 67.05
C PRO A 212 9.23 -15.82 67.47
#